data_AF-A0A5A5TK42-F1
#
_entry.id   AF-A0A5A5TK42-F1
#
_cell.length_a   1.000
_cell.length_b   1.000
_cell.length_c   1.000
_cell.angle_alpha   90.00
_cell.angle_beta   90.00
_cell.angle_gamma   90.00
#
_symmetry.space_group_name_H-M   'P 1'
#
loop_
_entity.id
_entity.type
_entity.pdbx_description
1 polymer ?
#
loop_
_entity_poly.entity_id
_entity_poly.type
_entity_poly.pdbx_seq_one_letter_code
_entity_poly.pdbx_strand_id
1 'polypeptide(L)'
;MDEWDDLDDLEEERPPWLSLPFERWPLWCHQRLIEQPDALVEKARELLSSERWEEEVVGLTLVTGRCVPEILKTGVLFPKKRYTLLFTAHLERIDEVVGPFELPTLVEAEEVILAWQRVRIALVCTHLNAEQICRTYRPQVSAVAREHFADLLAVDPHGDGYTPLLRRIYALIASRYYCPMRVVHEWFMDLVQGFDWSERDSRIYGQWCEECRRSCYTYAISDGAGNIAGGKGLKLEREGVEPLERFRSKTLNEQA
;
A
#
# COMPACT_ATOMS: atom_id res chain seq x y z
N MET A 1 21.80 35.40 15.19
CA MET A 1 21.51 34.74 13.91
C MET A 1 22.16 33.38 14.01
N ASP A 2 21.50 32.50 14.75
CA ASP A 2 21.76 31.07 14.94
C ASP A 2 20.60 30.63 15.85
N GLU A 3 19.59 30.01 15.25
CA GLU A 3 18.36 29.53 15.91
C GLU A 3 18.02 28.19 15.23
N TRP A 4 18.84 27.16 15.51
CA TRP A 4 18.67 25.79 14.99
C TRP A 4 19.17 24.72 15.99
N ASP A 5 19.06 24.97 17.30
CA ASP A 5 19.52 24.01 18.33
C ASP A 5 18.40 23.16 18.97
N ASP A 6 17.13 23.27 18.54
CA ASP A 6 16.00 22.57 19.20
C ASP A 6 15.33 21.49 18.31
N LEU A 7 16.10 20.59 17.69
CA LEU A 7 15.54 19.44 16.96
C LEU A 7 16.10 18.06 17.37
N ASP A 8 16.84 17.97 18.48
CA ASP A 8 17.38 16.68 18.97
C ASP A 8 16.50 15.96 20.02
N ASP A 9 15.36 16.53 20.45
CA ASP A 9 14.52 15.96 21.53
C ASP A 9 13.17 15.39 21.06
N LEU A 10 13.10 14.85 19.84
CA LEU A 10 12.04 13.90 19.48
C LEU A 10 12.62 12.48 19.53
N GLU A 11 13.04 12.04 20.72
CA GLU A 11 13.04 10.62 21.03
C GLU A 11 11.59 10.14 20.81
N GLU A 12 11.38 9.47 19.69
CA GLU A 12 10.14 8.78 19.36
C GLU A 12 9.90 7.75 20.47
N GLU A 13 9.16 8.16 21.51
CA GLU A 13 8.93 7.36 22.71
C GLU A 13 8.41 5.99 22.27
N ARG A 14 9.24 4.96 22.42
CA ARG A 14 8.86 3.60 22.09
C ARG A 14 7.55 3.30 22.81
N PRO A 15 6.51 2.87 22.08
CA PRO A 15 5.21 2.63 22.68
C PRO A 15 5.32 1.78 23.95
N PRO A 16 4.68 2.17 25.07
CA PRO A 16 4.90 1.54 26.39
C PRO A 16 4.70 0.02 26.44
N TRP A 17 3.95 -0.53 25.48
CA TRP A 17 3.67 -1.96 25.37
C TRP A 17 4.82 -2.79 24.78
N LEU A 18 5.79 -2.18 24.08
CA LEU A 18 6.97 -2.89 23.56
C LEU A 18 7.85 -3.47 24.69
N SER A 19 7.73 -2.92 25.90
CA SER A 19 8.43 -3.38 27.10
C SER A 19 7.71 -4.52 27.83
N LEU A 20 6.50 -4.90 27.40
CA LEU A 20 5.70 -5.96 28.00
C LEU A 20 6.02 -7.34 27.35
N PRO A 21 5.90 -8.46 28.09
CA PRO A 21 5.87 -9.80 27.50
C PRO A 21 4.75 -9.91 26.45
N PHE A 22 4.97 -10.66 25.37
CA PHE A 22 4.05 -10.81 24.24
C PHE A 22 2.62 -11.19 24.69
N GLU A 23 2.48 -12.00 25.74
CA GLU A 23 1.18 -12.44 26.27
C GLU A 23 0.37 -11.31 26.96
N ARG A 24 1.01 -10.16 27.22
CA ARG A 24 0.39 -8.97 27.82
C ARG A 24 0.25 -7.82 26.86
N TRP A 25 0.59 -8.03 25.59
CA TRP A 25 0.35 -7.03 24.58
C TRP A 25 -1.16 -6.84 24.40
N PRO A 26 -1.63 -5.61 24.16
CA PRO A 26 -3.03 -5.37 23.85
C PRO A 26 -3.55 -6.29 22.73
N LEU A 27 -4.85 -6.63 22.75
CA LEU A 27 -5.47 -7.52 21.75
C LEU A 27 -5.30 -7.01 20.30
N TRP A 28 -5.12 -5.70 20.12
CA TRP A 28 -4.82 -5.08 18.83
C TRP A 28 -3.35 -5.19 18.37
N CYS A 29 -2.46 -5.64 19.25
CA CYS A 29 -1.09 -6.02 18.90
C CYS A 29 -0.96 -7.51 18.54
N HIS A 30 -2.03 -8.31 18.68
CA HIS A 30 -2.01 -9.71 18.27
C HIS A 30 -1.97 -9.75 16.75
N GLN A 31 -0.84 -10.23 16.22
CA GLN A 31 -0.60 -10.28 14.79
C GLN A 31 -1.61 -11.21 14.12
N ARG A 32 -2.41 -10.68 13.19
CA ARG A 32 -3.37 -11.49 12.42
C ARG A 32 -2.68 -12.12 11.22
N LEU A 33 -2.94 -13.40 10.98
CA LEU A 33 -2.34 -14.13 9.88
C LEU A 33 -3.22 -14.09 8.63
N ILE A 34 -2.60 -13.78 7.50
CA ILE A 34 -3.17 -13.90 6.17
C ILE A 34 -2.78 -15.27 5.62
N GLU A 35 -3.72 -16.19 5.59
CA GLU A 35 -3.46 -17.57 5.19
C GLU A 35 -3.45 -17.75 3.66
N GLN A 36 -4.27 -16.97 2.95
CA GLN A 36 -4.50 -17.13 1.52
C GLN A 36 -4.16 -15.83 0.75
N PRO A 37 -2.89 -15.41 0.68
CA PRO A 37 -2.50 -14.18 0.01
C PRO A 37 -2.86 -14.20 -1.49
N ASP A 38 -2.74 -15.35 -2.16
CA ASP A 38 -3.11 -15.48 -3.57
C ASP A 38 -4.64 -15.30 -3.76
N ALA A 39 -5.47 -15.83 -2.85
CA ALA A 39 -6.93 -15.66 -2.93
C ALA A 39 -7.35 -14.19 -2.78
N LEU A 40 -6.65 -13.42 -1.95
CA LEU A 40 -6.86 -11.97 -1.85
C LEU A 40 -6.56 -11.26 -3.18
N VAL A 41 -5.46 -11.63 -3.83
CA VAL A 41 -5.07 -11.05 -5.13
C VAL A 41 -6.06 -11.41 -6.22
N GLU A 42 -6.49 -12.67 -6.29
CA GLU A 42 -7.49 -13.11 -7.27
C GLU A 42 -8.84 -12.42 -7.03
N LYS A 43 -9.30 -12.30 -5.78
CA LYS A 43 -10.50 -11.52 -5.45
C LYS A 43 -10.36 -10.07 -5.90
N ALA A 44 -9.24 -9.41 -5.63
CA ALA A 44 -9.03 -8.05 -6.11
C ALA A 44 -8.97 -7.95 -7.63
N ARG A 45 -8.40 -8.94 -8.34
CA ARG A 45 -8.43 -9.00 -9.81
C ARG A 45 -9.87 -9.06 -10.34
N GLU A 46 -10.73 -9.88 -9.74
CA GLU A 46 -12.16 -9.94 -10.09
C GLU A 46 -12.82 -8.56 -9.92
N LEU A 47 -12.57 -7.88 -8.79
CA LEU A 47 -13.12 -6.56 -8.51
C LEU A 47 -12.64 -5.48 -9.48
N LEU A 48 -11.43 -5.62 -10.05
CA LEU A 48 -10.96 -4.70 -11.08
C LEU A 48 -11.87 -4.71 -12.31
N SER A 49 -12.58 -5.81 -12.61
CA SER A 49 -13.47 -5.93 -13.78
C SER A 49 -14.94 -5.65 -13.46
N SER A 50 -15.25 -5.16 -12.26
CA SER A 50 -16.61 -4.87 -11.84
C SER A 50 -17.21 -3.67 -12.59
N GLU A 51 -18.53 -3.67 -12.78
CA GLU A 51 -19.28 -2.50 -13.25
C GLU A 51 -19.50 -1.46 -12.15
N ARG A 52 -19.25 -1.82 -10.88
CA ARG A 52 -19.40 -0.94 -9.71
C ARG A 52 -18.07 -0.25 -9.43
N TRP A 53 -18.04 1.08 -9.56
CA TRP A 53 -16.81 1.86 -9.36
C TRP A 53 -16.21 1.66 -7.95
N GLU A 54 -17.05 1.41 -6.94
CA GLU A 54 -16.61 1.18 -5.57
C GLU A 54 -15.79 -0.11 -5.45
N GLU A 55 -16.20 -1.16 -6.18
CA GLU A 55 -15.50 -2.44 -6.24
C GLU A 55 -14.17 -2.27 -6.98
N GLU A 56 -14.16 -1.56 -8.11
CA GLU A 56 -12.92 -1.25 -8.83
C GLU A 56 -11.93 -0.49 -7.92
N VAL A 57 -12.39 0.52 -7.16
CA VAL A 57 -11.53 1.25 -6.20
C VAL A 57 -10.96 0.33 -5.12
N VAL A 58 -11.77 -0.59 -4.60
CA VAL A 58 -11.32 -1.59 -3.62
C VAL A 58 -10.23 -2.47 -4.23
N GLY A 59 -10.45 -3.03 -5.42
CA GLY A 59 -9.48 -3.85 -6.14
C GLY A 59 -8.18 -3.08 -6.40
N LEU A 60 -8.29 -1.84 -6.91
CA LEU A 60 -7.15 -0.95 -7.18
C LEU A 60 -6.36 -0.66 -5.90
N THR A 61 -7.03 -0.43 -4.77
CA THR A 61 -6.37 -0.20 -3.47
C THR A 61 -5.52 -1.41 -3.07
N LEU A 62 -6.05 -2.63 -3.20
CA LEU A 62 -5.31 -3.83 -2.81
C LEU A 62 -4.17 -4.17 -3.77
N VAL A 63 -4.31 -3.96 -5.08
CA VAL A 63 -3.27 -4.36 -6.05
C VAL A 63 -2.16 -3.33 -6.25
N THR A 64 -2.36 -2.08 -5.82
CA THR A 64 -1.39 -0.98 -5.97
C THR A 64 -0.95 -0.33 -4.65
N GLY A 65 -1.69 -0.58 -3.57
CA GLY A 65 -1.48 0.10 -2.29
C GLY A 65 -1.74 1.60 -2.35
N ARG A 66 -2.48 2.11 -3.34
CA ARG A 66 -2.87 3.52 -3.43
C ARG A 66 -4.16 3.79 -2.65
N CYS A 67 -4.30 4.99 -2.09
CA CYS A 67 -5.49 5.36 -1.31
C CYS A 67 -6.61 5.92 -2.21
N VAL A 68 -7.81 6.09 -1.64
CA VAL A 68 -9.01 6.51 -2.39
C VAL A 68 -8.81 7.85 -3.14
N PRO A 69 -8.24 8.91 -2.55
CA PRO A 69 -7.94 10.15 -3.29
C PRO A 69 -6.93 9.97 -4.43
N GLU A 70 -5.89 9.16 -4.22
CA GLU A 70 -4.87 8.87 -5.24
C GLU A 70 -5.51 8.17 -6.44
N ILE A 71 -6.35 7.16 -6.19
CA ILE A 71 -7.05 6.41 -7.23
C ILE A 71 -8.02 7.33 -7.98
N LEU A 72 -8.90 8.04 -7.26
CA LEU A 72 -10.00 8.80 -7.87
C LEU A 72 -9.58 10.13 -8.49
N LYS A 73 -8.49 10.77 -8.05
CA LYS A 73 -8.13 12.11 -8.54
C LYS A 73 -6.63 12.36 -8.66
N THR A 74 -5.88 12.31 -7.56
CA THR A 74 -4.57 12.96 -7.49
C THR A 74 -3.47 12.15 -8.17
N GLY A 75 -3.59 10.82 -8.18
CA GLY A 75 -2.60 9.91 -8.74
C GLY A 75 -2.57 9.93 -10.27
N VAL A 76 -1.45 9.54 -10.86
CA VAL A 76 -1.31 9.27 -12.30
C VAL A 76 -0.45 8.03 -12.42
N LEU A 77 -0.97 7.04 -13.16
CA LEU A 77 -0.31 5.76 -13.36
C LEU A 77 0.19 5.65 -14.80
N PHE A 78 1.44 5.22 -14.96
CA PHE A 78 2.03 4.89 -16.26
C PHE A 78 2.54 3.45 -16.23
N PRO A 79 2.24 2.62 -17.25
CA PRO A 79 2.81 1.29 -17.36
C PRO A 79 4.34 1.38 -17.52
N LYS A 80 5.08 0.54 -16.79
CA LYS A 80 6.54 0.42 -16.92
C LYS A 80 6.94 -0.96 -17.40
N LYS A 81 6.45 -2.00 -16.71
CA LYS A 81 6.68 -3.42 -17.02
C LYS A 81 5.40 -4.21 -16.72
N ARG A 82 5.39 -5.51 -17.06
CA ARG A 82 4.21 -6.39 -16.88
C ARG A 82 3.58 -6.32 -15.49
N TYR A 83 4.38 -6.21 -14.42
CA TYR A 83 3.89 -6.12 -13.03
C TYR A 83 4.39 -4.86 -12.32
N THR A 84 4.62 -3.78 -13.06
CA THR A 84 5.22 -2.57 -12.49
C THR A 84 4.70 -1.30 -13.16
N LEU A 85 4.37 -0.31 -12.32
CA LEU A 85 3.88 1.00 -12.72
C LEU A 85 4.84 2.10 -12.26
N LEU A 86 4.85 3.22 -12.97
CA LEU A 86 5.27 4.50 -12.43
C LEU A 86 4.04 5.22 -11.88
N PHE A 87 4.15 5.72 -10.65
CA PHE A 87 3.11 6.50 -10.00
C PHE A 87 3.65 7.87 -9.61
N THR A 88 2.89 8.91 -9.97
CA THR A 88 3.06 10.28 -9.48
C THR A 88 1.74 10.76 -8.92
N ALA A 89 1.76 11.78 -8.07
CA ALA A 89 0.55 12.40 -7.56
C ALA A 89 0.69 13.92 -7.52
N HIS A 90 -0.39 14.60 -7.91
CA HIS A 90 -0.50 16.06 -7.84
C HIS A 90 -0.84 16.47 -6.41
N LEU A 91 -0.06 17.42 -5.88
CA LEU A 91 -0.37 18.08 -4.61
C LEU A 91 -1.35 19.21 -4.88
N GLU A 92 -2.52 19.20 -4.25
CA GLU A 92 -3.47 20.31 -4.43
C GLU A 92 -3.06 21.57 -3.64
N ARG A 93 -2.18 21.41 -2.64
CA ARG A 93 -1.75 22.50 -1.74
C ARG A 93 -0.41 23.13 -2.14
N ILE A 94 0.31 22.50 -3.05
CA ILE A 94 1.63 22.92 -3.53
C ILE A 94 1.58 22.67 -5.03
N ASP A 95 1.86 23.68 -5.88
CA ASP A 95 1.96 23.52 -7.34
C ASP A 95 3.20 22.69 -7.75
N GLU A 96 3.44 21.58 -7.06
CA GLU A 96 4.56 20.68 -7.23
C GLU A 96 4.06 19.27 -7.52
N VAL A 97 4.63 18.68 -8.57
CA VAL A 97 4.46 17.27 -8.89
C VAL A 97 5.50 16.50 -8.08
N VAL A 98 5.04 15.59 -7.22
CA VAL A 98 5.97 14.60 -6.64
C VAL A 98 6.40 13.69 -7.78
N GLY A 99 7.70 13.62 -8.05
CA GLY A 99 8.23 12.87 -9.19
C GLY A 99 7.72 11.42 -9.21
N PRO A 100 7.66 10.78 -10.39
CA PRO A 100 7.17 9.42 -10.48
C PRO A 100 8.10 8.45 -9.73
N PHE A 101 7.55 7.58 -8.88
CA PHE A 101 8.27 6.41 -8.36
C PHE A 101 7.72 5.12 -8.95
N GLU A 102 8.59 4.11 -8.97
CA GLU A 102 8.25 2.77 -9.42
C GLU A 102 7.60 1.97 -8.28
N LEU A 103 6.45 1.35 -8.54
CA LEU A 103 5.78 0.42 -7.62
C LEU A 103 5.36 -0.87 -8.34
N PRO A 104 5.45 -2.03 -7.66
CA PRO A 104 4.96 -3.28 -8.21
C PRO A 104 3.42 -3.34 -8.17
N THR A 105 2.82 -4.14 -9.04
CA THR A 105 1.39 -4.46 -8.98
C THR A 105 1.19 -5.94 -8.66
N LEU A 106 0.14 -6.26 -7.90
CA LEU A 106 -0.15 -7.66 -7.56
C LEU A 106 -0.74 -8.47 -8.74
N VAL A 107 -1.26 -7.76 -9.73
CA VAL A 107 -1.77 -8.27 -11.03
C VAL A 107 -1.08 -7.55 -12.19
N GLU A 108 -1.39 -7.87 -13.44
CA GLU A 108 -0.72 -7.23 -14.56
C GLU A 108 -1.02 -5.72 -14.63
N ALA A 109 0.00 -4.94 -14.97
CA ALA A 109 -0.07 -3.48 -15.06
C ALA A 109 -1.18 -3.02 -16.02
N GLU A 110 -1.41 -3.75 -17.11
CA GLU A 110 -2.47 -3.45 -18.07
C GLU A 110 -3.87 -3.54 -17.43
N GLU A 111 -4.13 -4.59 -16.65
CA GLU A 111 -5.40 -4.75 -15.92
C GLU A 111 -5.64 -3.59 -14.96
N VAL A 112 -4.59 -3.17 -14.25
CA VAL A 112 -4.65 -2.03 -13.31
C VAL A 112 -4.94 -0.72 -14.04
N ILE A 113 -4.24 -0.44 -15.15
CA ILE A 113 -4.41 0.79 -15.91
C ILE A 113 -5.83 0.87 -16.50
N LEU A 114 -6.34 -0.22 -17.06
CA LEU A 114 -7.68 -0.26 -17.63
C LEU A 114 -8.77 0.00 -16.56
N ALA A 115 -8.67 -0.65 -15.41
CA ALA A 115 -9.60 -0.43 -14.30
C ALA A 115 -9.53 1.01 -13.76
N TRP A 116 -8.32 1.53 -13.58
CA TRP A 116 -8.12 2.91 -13.12
C TRP A 116 -8.72 3.95 -14.09
N GLN A 117 -8.58 3.74 -15.40
CA GLN A 117 -9.18 4.60 -16.41
C GLN A 117 -10.72 4.53 -16.36
N ARG A 118 -11.30 3.34 -16.26
CA ARG A 118 -12.76 3.17 -16.16
C ARG A 118 -13.33 3.89 -14.95
N VAL A 119 -12.75 3.71 -13.76
CA VAL A 119 -13.21 4.36 -12.54
C VAL A 119 -13.18 5.89 -12.66
N ARG A 120 -12.17 6.45 -13.33
CA ARG A 120 -12.05 7.91 -13.53
C ARG A 120 -13.01 8.47 -14.56
N ILE A 121 -13.46 7.66 -15.51
CA ILE A 121 -14.51 8.02 -16.46
C ILE A 121 -15.88 7.94 -15.76
N ALA A 122 -16.10 6.90 -14.96
CA ALA A 122 -17.37 6.66 -14.26
C ALA A 122 -17.63 7.67 -13.14
N LEU A 123 -16.59 8.08 -12.41
CA LEU A 123 -16.70 8.98 -11.26
C LEU A 123 -15.79 10.21 -11.39
N VAL A 124 -16.38 11.33 -11.84
CA VAL A 124 -15.64 12.59 -12.05
C VAL A 124 -15.49 13.37 -10.75
N CYS A 125 -14.29 13.35 -10.17
CA CYS A 125 -13.95 13.99 -8.89
C CYS A 125 -13.23 15.35 -9.01
N THR A 126 -13.20 15.97 -10.19
CA THR A 126 -12.36 17.17 -10.47
C THR A 126 -12.59 18.35 -9.51
N HIS A 127 -13.83 18.52 -9.03
CA HIS A 127 -14.25 19.61 -8.14
C HIS A 127 -14.00 19.34 -6.64
N LEU A 128 -13.58 18.13 -6.26
CA LEU A 128 -13.41 17.73 -4.87
C LEU A 128 -11.93 17.64 -4.51
N ASN A 129 -11.53 18.22 -3.39
CA ASN A 129 -10.19 18.02 -2.84
C ASN A 129 -10.05 16.63 -2.19
N ALA A 130 -8.83 16.21 -1.86
CA ALA A 130 -8.57 14.89 -1.28
C ALA A 130 -9.38 14.58 0.00
N GLU A 131 -9.59 15.58 0.87
CA GLU A 131 -10.38 15.44 2.09
C GLU A 131 -11.87 15.25 1.79
N GLN A 132 -12.40 16.02 0.85
CA GLN A 132 -13.78 15.89 0.38
C GLN A 132 -14.02 14.53 -0.28
N ILE A 133 -13.09 14.05 -1.11
CA ILE A 133 -13.15 12.70 -1.69
C ILE A 133 -13.23 11.64 -0.60
N CYS A 134 -12.34 11.72 0.39
CA CYS A 134 -12.36 10.79 1.52
C CYS A 134 -13.67 10.85 2.29
N ARG A 135 -14.16 12.04 2.65
CA ARG A 135 -15.42 12.17 3.40
C ARG A 135 -16.61 11.63 2.63
N THR A 136 -16.67 11.86 1.32
CA THR A 136 -17.81 11.48 0.47
C THR A 136 -17.81 9.99 0.13
N TYR A 137 -16.68 9.44 -0.31
CA TYR A 137 -16.65 8.12 -0.95
C TYR A 137 -16.08 7.01 -0.07
N ARG A 138 -15.24 7.33 0.94
CA ARG A 138 -14.63 6.32 1.81
C ARG A 138 -15.67 5.43 2.51
N PRO A 139 -16.80 5.93 3.04
CA PRO A 139 -17.76 5.06 3.73
C PRO A 139 -18.29 3.95 2.82
N GLN A 140 -18.58 4.29 1.56
CA GLN A 140 -19.11 3.34 0.58
C GLN A 140 -18.05 2.34 0.14
N VAL A 141 -16.84 2.82 -0.19
CA VAL A 141 -15.69 1.97 -0.50
C VAL A 141 -15.41 1.01 0.66
N SER A 142 -15.45 1.50 1.91
CA SER A 142 -15.22 0.71 3.13
C SER A 142 -16.35 -0.27 3.46
N ALA A 143 -17.55 -0.11 2.91
CA ALA A 143 -18.62 -1.10 3.08
C ALA A 143 -18.40 -2.27 2.11
N VAL A 144 -18.18 -1.97 0.82
CA VAL A 144 -17.93 -2.94 -0.26
C VAL A 144 -16.68 -3.79 0.02
N ALA A 145 -15.63 -3.11 0.41
CA ALA A 145 -14.47 -3.65 1.08
C ALA A 145 -14.70 -4.78 2.09
N ARG A 146 -15.56 -4.54 3.08
CA ARG A 146 -15.86 -5.51 4.14
C ARG A 146 -16.67 -6.66 3.58
N GLU A 147 -17.63 -6.36 2.72
CA GLU A 147 -18.45 -7.36 2.04
C GLU A 147 -17.58 -8.39 1.29
N HIS A 148 -16.59 -7.94 0.51
CA HIS A 148 -15.79 -8.84 -0.33
C HIS A 148 -14.65 -9.56 0.39
N PHE A 149 -14.18 -9.01 1.52
CA PHE A 149 -12.98 -9.52 2.20
C PHE A 149 -13.21 -10.00 3.63
N ALA A 150 -14.44 -9.95 4.16
CA ALA A 150 -14.73 -10.42 5.52
C ALA A 150 -14.32 -11.87 5.78
N ASP A 151 -14.42 -12.74 4.77
CA ASP A 151 -14.09 -14.17 4.91
C ASP A 151 -12.61 -14.45 4.65
N LEU A 152 -11.93 -13.60 3.87
CA LEU A 152 -10.53 -13.79 3.47
C LEU A 152 -9.54 -13.11 4.42
N LEU A 153 -9.99 -12.08 5.10
CA LEU A 153 -9.24 -11.35 6.10
C LEU A 153 -9.95 -11.57 7.42
N ALA A 154 -9.20 -11.94 8.46
CA ALA A 154 -9.67 -11.72 9.82
C ALA A 154 -9.72 -10.20 10.05
N VAL A 155 -10.71 -9.49 9.49
CA VAL A 155 -10.91 -8.06 9.70
C VAL A 155 -11.61 -7.89 11.04
N ASP A 156 -11.13 -6.97 11.86
CA ASP A 156 -11.89 -6.56 13.03
C ASP A 156 -13.09 -5.71 12.55
N PRO A 157 -14.35 -6.09 12.84
CA PRO A 157 -15.51 -5.27 12.49
C PRO A 157 -15.48 -3.87 13.11
N HIS A 158 -14.69 -3.67 14.18
CA HIS A 158 -14.46 -2.40 14.86
C HIS A 158 -13.07 -1.79 14.58
N GLY A 159 -12.23 -2.47 13.79
CA GLY A 159 -10.87 -2.06 13.51
C GLY A 159 -10.74 -0.91 12.50
N ASP A 160 -9.50 -0.45 12.36
CA ASP A 160 -9.07 0.70 11.57
C ASP A 160 -9.70 0.78 10.18
N GLY A 161 -9.72 2.01 9.63
CA GLY A 161 -10.24 2.28 8.30
C GLY A 161 -9.72 1.28 7.26
N TYR A 162 -10.62 0.81 6.39
CA TYR A 162 -10.32 -0.24 5.43
C TYR A 162 -9.17 0.10 4.47
N THR A 163 -9.04 1.38 4.09
CA THR A 163 -7.97 1.82 3.19
C THR A 163 -6.57 1.60 3.78
N PRO A 164 -6.23 2.09 4.99
CA PRO A 164 -4.98 1.73 5.67
C PRO A 164 -4.73 0.22 5.73
N LEU A 165 -5.76 -0.56 6.07
CA LEU A 165 -5.68 -2.01 6.14
C LEU A 165 -5.26 -2.63 4.81
N LEU A 166 -5.98 -2.34 3.72
CA LEU A 166 -5.64 -2.88 2.41
C LEU A 166 -4.26 -2.45 1.93
N ARG A 167 -3.84 -1.20 2.20
CA ARG A 167 -2.51 -0.72 1.83
C ARG A 167 -1.41 -1.49 2.54
N ARG A 168 -1.62 -1.82 3.82
CA ARG A 168 -0.70 -2.68 4.57
C ARG A 168 -0.66 -4.10 4.00
N ILE A 169 -1.83 -4.68 3.70
CA ILE A 169 -1.93 -6.01 3.09
C ILE A 169 -1.21 -6.04 1.74
N TYR A 170 -1.44 -5.03 0.90
CA TYR A 170 -0.70 -4.84 -0.34
C TYR A 170 0.81 -4.87 -0.10
N ALA A 171 1.32 -4.07 0.84
CA ALA A 171 2.75 -3.98 1.09
C ALA A 171 3.34 -5.32 1.55
N LEU A 172 2.61 -6.08 2.38
CA LEU A 172 2.99 -7.42 2.82
C LEU A 172 3.09 -8.40 1.65
N ILE A 173 2.05 -8.44 0.80
CA ILE A 173 2.01 -9.34 -0.36
C ILE A 173 3.05 -8.93 -1.40
N ALA A 174 3.19 -7.63 -1.68
CA ALA A 174 4.17 -7.09 -2.61
C ALA A 174 5.59 -7.42 -2.15
N SER A 175 5.88 -7.31 -0.85
CA SER A 175 7.17 -7.69 -0.30
C SER A 175 7.43 -9.19 -0.45
N ARG A 176 6.44 -10.03 -0.14
CA ARG A 176 6.54 -11.48 -0.34
C ARG A 176 6.81 -11.85 -1.80
N TYR A 177 6.19 -11.19 -2.76
CA TYR A 177 6.34 -11.53 -4.18
C TYR A 177 7.59 -10.92 -4.83
N TYR A 178 7.93 -9.68 -4.49
CA TYR A 178 8.84 -8.86 -5.30
C TYR A 178 10.02 -8.29 -4.52
N CYS A 179 10.08 -8.43 -3.19
CA CYS A 179 11.23 -7.96 -2.41
C CYS A 179 12.44 -8.88 -2.66
N PRO A 180 13.56 -8.36 -3.20
CA PRO A 180 14.77 -9.15 -3.34
C PRO A 180 15.30 -9.62 -1.98
N MET A 181 15.93 -10.81 -1.93
CA MET A 181 16.40 -11.41 -0.67
C MET A 181 17.34 -10.50 0.16
N ARG A 182 18.12 -9.64 -0.52
CA ARG A 182 19.08 -8.70 0.10
C ARG A 182 18.45 -7.42 0.62
N VAL A 183 17.16 -7.20 0.37
CA VAL A 183 16.45 -5.98 0.75
C VAL A 183 15.71 -6.22 2.08
N VAL A 184 15.86 -5.27 3.00
CA VAL A 184 15.17 -5.27 4.29
C VAL A 184 13.67 -5.18 4.04
N HIS A 185 12.88 -6.02 4.72
CA HIS A 185 11.46 -6.22 4.40
C HIS A 185 10.66 -4.94 4.63
N GLU A 186 10.92 -4.29 5.76
CA GLU A 186 10.29 -3.05 6.22
C GLU A 186 10.59 -1.91 5.25
N TRP A 187 11.86 -1.77 4.87
CA TRP A 187 12.28 -0.76 3.89
C TRP A 187 11.58 -0.93 2.53
N PHE A 188 11.43 -2.17 2.05
CA PHE A 188 10.68 -2.43 0.82
C PHE A 188 9.21 -2.04 0.96
N MET A 189 8.57 -2.42 2.08
CA MET A 189 7.17 -2.07 2.35
C MET A 189 6.96 -0.56 2.40
N ASP A 190 7.90 0.16 3.01
CA ASP A 190 7.85 1.62 3.11
C ASP A 190 7.99 2.26 1.73
N LEU A 191 8.93 1.76 0.93
CA LEU A 191 9.14 2.22 -0.43
C LEU A 191 7.89 2.07 -1.30
N VAL A 192 7.27 0.88 -1.34
CA VAL A 192 6.11 0.63 -2.21
C VAL A 192 4.84 1.36 -1.75
N GLN A 193 4.81 1.82 -0.49
CA GLN A 193 3.76 2.68 0.04
C GLN A 193 4.03 4.17 -0.23
N GLY A 194 5.26 4.54 -0.59
CA GLY A 194 5.67 5.91 -0.88
C GLY A 194 6.26 6.64 0.33
N PHE A 195 6.68 5.93 1.38
CA PHE A 195 7.31 6.49 2.58
C PHE A 195 8.82 6.76 2.40
N ASP A 196 9.53 6.01 1.54
CA ASP A 196 10.99 6.14 1.30
C ASP A 196 11.38 7.24 0.29
N TRP A 197 10.59 8.32 0.25
CA TRP A 197 11.01 9.58 -0.34
C TRP A 197 11.70 10.35 0.77
N SER A 198 13.02 10.54 0.65
CA SER A 198 13.95 11.11 1.65
C SER A 198 13.30 11.91 2.77
N GLU A 199 13.74 11.76 4.03
CA GLU A 199 13.26 12.47 5.25
C GLU A 199 12.93 13.97 5.10
N ARG A 200 13.46 14.63 4.07
CA ARG A 200 13.18 16.03 3.70
C ARG A 200 11.90 16.25 2.88
N ASP A 201 11.18 15.19 2.49
CA ASP A 201 10.06 15.26 1.57
C ASP A 201 8.75 14.74 2.21
N SER A 202 8.27 15.49 3.19
CA SER A 202 6.95 15.25 3.83
C SER A 202 5.76 15.50 2.89
N ARG A 203 5.99 15.81 1.60
CA ARG A 203 4.95 16.26 0.67
C ARG A 203 3.99 15.12 0.29
N ILE A 204 4.45 13.88 0.16
CA ILE A 204 3.55 12.72 -0.09
C ILE A 204 2.57 12.53 1.08
N TYR A 205 3.03 12.69 2.33
CA TYR A 205 2.14 12.62 3.50
C TYR A 205 1.05 13.69 3.46
N GLY A 206 1.33 14.85 2.87
CA GLY A 206 0.36 15.93 2.68
C GLY A 206 -0.78 15.60 1.70
N GLN A 207 -0.66 14.54 0.89
CA GLN A 207 -1.71 14.08 -0.04
C GLN A 207 -2.76 13.20 0.63
N TRP A 208 -2.43 12.63 1.78
CA TRP A 208 -3.28 11.67 2.46
C TRP A 208 -4.11 12.36 3.52
N CYS A 209 -5.42 12.07 3.53
CA CYS A 209 -6.24 12.45 4.68
C CYS A 209 -5.69 11.78 5.95
N GLU A 210 -5.96 12.35 7.12
CA GLU A 210 -5.50 11.83 8.40
C GLU A 210 -5.76 10.33 8.55
N GLU A 211 -6.92 9.86 8.13
CA GLU A 211 -7.30 8.47 8.27
C GLU A 211 -6.58 7.54 7.30
N CYS A 212 -6.08 8.04 6.16
CA CYS A 212 -5.21 7.27 5.27
C CYS A 212 -3.79 7.13 5.82
N ARG A 213 -3.40 7.96 6.80
CA ARG A 213 -2.09 7.93 7.49
C ARG A 213 -2.08 7.08 8.76
N ARG A 214 -3.24 6.65 9.27
CA ARG A 214 -3.32 5.88 10.52
C ARG A 214 -2.60 4.54 10.40
N SER A 215 -1.83 4.16 11.43
CA SER A 215 -1.29 2.81 11.54
C SER A 215 -2.45 1.83 11.67
N CYS A 216 -2.39 0.73 10.95
CA CYS A 216 -3.31 -0.39 11.15
C CYS A 216 -2.67 -1.46 12.06
N TYR A 217 -3.51 -2.36 12.57
CA TYR A 217 -3.11 -3.63 13.20
C TYR A 217 -1.91 -4.32 12.50
N THR A 218 -1.15 -5.09 13.27
CA THR A 218 -0.07 -5.93 12.75
C THR A 218 -0.65 -7.16 12.03
N TYR A 219 -0.37 -7.27 10.72
CA TYR A 219 -0.65 -8.47 9.94
C TYR A 219 0.65 -9.17 9.56
N ALA A 220 0.60 -10.49 9.36
CA ALA A 220 1.64 -11.29 8.72
C ALA A 220 1.03 -12.23 7.69
N ILE A 221 1.85 -12.70 6.75
CA ILE A 221 1.45 -13.79 5.86
C ILE A 221 1.80 -15.12 6.52
N SER A 222 0.87 -16.07 6.53
CA SER A 222 1.12 -17.41 7.06
C SER A 222 1.90 -18.29 6.07
N ASP A 223 2.64 -19.26 6.60
CA ASP A 223 3.21 -20.37 5.83
C ASP A 223 2.20 -21.51 5.55
N GLY A 224 0.96 -21.39 6.02
CA GLY A 224 -0.08 -22.41 5.91
C GLY A 224 -0.04 -23.47 7.02
N ALA A 225 0.97 -23.43 7.90
CA ALA A 225 1.09 -24.25 9.10
C ALA A 225 0.82 -23.44 10.39
N GLY A 226 0.27 -22.23 10.25
CA GLY A 226 0.00 -21.32 11.37
C GLY A 226 1.21 -20.52 11.84
N ASN A 227 2.35 -20.57 11.15
CA ASN A 227 3.51 -19.71 11.44
C ASN A 227 3.58 -18.55 10.45
N ILE A 228 4.45 -17.58 10.74
CA ILE A 228 4.76 -16.46 9.85
C ILE A 228 5.68 -16.95 8.74
N ALA A 229 5.31 -16.71 7.48
CA ALA A 229 6.13 -17.07 6.35
C ALA A 229 7.31 -16.09 6.16
N GLY A 230 8.54 -16.61 6.17
CA GLY A 230 9.75 -15.80 5.96
C GLY A 230 10.16 -15.56 4.51
N GLY A 231 9.53 -16.23 3.54
CA GLY A 231 9.90 -16.15 2.12
C GLY A 231 9.64 -14.79 1.48
N LYS A 232 10.60 -14.29 0.69
CA LYS A 232 10.54 -13.05 -0.10
C LYS A 232 10.88 -13.32 -1.57
N GLY A 233 10.47 -12.42 -2.45
CA GLY A 233 10.85 -12.46 -3.87
C GLY A 233 10.29 -13.66 -4.65
N LEU A 234 9.20 -14.28 -4.18
CA LEU A 234 8.68 -15.55 -4.73
C LEU A 234 8.28 -15.49 -6.21
N LYS A 235 8.00 -14.29 -6.75
CA LYS A 235 7.67 -14.10 -8.15
C LYS A 235 8.86 -13.64 -9.00
N LEU A 236 10.01 -13.28 -8.40
CA LEU A 236 11.17 -12.76 -9.14
C LEU A 236 11.83 -13.78 -10.08
N GLU A 237 11.58 -15.07 -9.89
CA GLU A 237 12.05 -16.14 -10.78
C GLU A 237 11.08 -16.43 -11.95
N ARG A 238 9.90 -15.79 -11.97
CA ARG A 238 8.91 -15.97 -13.02
C ARG A 238 9.21 -15.08 -14.22
N GLU A 239 8.91 -15.59 -15.41
CA GLU A 239 9.08 -14.85 -16.66
C GLU A 239 8.27 -13.55 -16.67
N GLY A 240 8.92 -12.45 -17.07
CA GLY A 240 8.31 -11.12 -17.15
C GLY A 240 8.15 -10.40 -15.80
N VAL A 241 8.61 -11.00 -14.70
CA VAL A 241 8.72 -10.32 -13.40
C VAL A 241 10.17 -9.87 -13.20
N GLU A 242 10.34 -8.61 -12.84
CA GLU A 242 11.68 -8.04 -12.62
C GLU A 242 11.72 -7.26 -11.30
N PRO A 243 12.87 -7.21 -10.62
CA PRO A 243 13.06 -6.29 -9.51
C PRO A 243 12.81 -4.83 -9.93
N LEU A 244 12.31 -4.02 -8.99
CA LEU A 244 12.24 -2.57 -9.18
C LEU A 244 13.64 -2.04 -9.48
N GLU A 245 13.74 -1.03 -10.36
CA GLU A 245 15.04 -0.53 -10.85
C GLU A 245 15.94 -0.04 -9.71
N ARG A 246 15.35 0.55 -8.68
CA ARG A 246 16.07 1.00 -7.46
C ARG A 246 16.80 -0.14 -6.73
N PHE A 247 16.45 -1.39 -7.01
CA PHE A 247 17.12 -2.57 -6.44
C PHE A 247 18.02 -3.33 -7.41
N ARG A 248 17.99 -3.04 -8.73
CA ARG A 248 18.80 -3.77 -9.73
C ARG A 248 20.31 -3.66 -9.50
N SER A 249 20.80 -2.48 -9.13
CA SER A 249 22.24 -2.24 -8.88
C SER A 249 22.77 -2.91 -7.61
N LYS A 250 21.90 -3.32 -6.67
CA LYS A 250 22.28 -4.14 -5.50
C LYS A 250 22.33 -5.64 -5.82
N THR A 251 21.87 -6.06 -7.00
CA THR A 251 21.79 -7.47 -7.43
C THR A 251 22.92 -7.87 -8.41
N LEU A 252 23.48 -6.93 -9.18
CA LEU A 252 24.38 -7.22 -10.31
C LEU A 252 25.88 -7.29 -9.99
N ASN A 253 26.33 -6.91 -8.78
CA ASN A 253 27.77 -6.93 -8.43
C ASN A 253 28.35 -8.33 -8.13
N GLU A 254 27.70 -9.42 -8.58
CA GLU A 254 28.16 -10.80 -8.36
C GLU A 254 28.17 -11.66 -9.64
N GLN A 255 28.13 -11.04 -10.81
CA GLN A 255 28.44 -11.74 -12.07
C GLN A 255 29.65 -11.14 -12.81
N ALA A 256 30.47 -10.33 -12.12
CA ALA A 256 31.73 -9.79 -12.63
C ALA A 256 32.91 -10.25 -11.78
#